data_AF-A0A401SB49-F1
#
_entry.id   AF-A0A401SB49-F1
#
_cell.length_a   1.000
_cell.length_b   1.000
_cell.length_c   1.000
_cell.angle_alpha   90.00
_cell.angle_beta   90.00
_cell.angle_gamma   90.00
#
_symmetry.space_group_name_H-M   'P 1'
#
loop_
_entity.id
_entity.type
_entity.pdbx_description
1 polymer ?
#
loop_
_entity_poly.entity_id
_entity_poly.type
_entity_poly.pdbx_seq_one_letter_code
_entity_poly.pdbx_strand_id
1 'polypeptide(L)'
;MKRLLRSRKSRHGLSQGPGDLPSSPKDFFPMMASNNQGWPEEFGFHLSGNGPCYILSVQEGSSAHVAGLQPGDQILEIEGQDVSSLSSDTIINLARHCKTVPPSIGVVSRIEQIDLLPAADGRFGFNLSGDSPLQIEDCLPDSPAAELGLKSGDYIMEVNGIPVKNYEVAAAMIKANHGKPLKLGVLCSGKRQKRISSSIREYVQNADAIHQERKSQALEFNKKIEAMLGEQPEVKEKLYTLLKQYAAERKVDYLAYALPMILCSEEQQQLIDDIR
;
A
#
# COMPACT_ATOMS: atom_id res chain seq x y z
N MET A 1 -1.53 6.12 -5.66
CA MET A 1 -2.48 7.23 -5.96
C MET A 1 -3.82 6.85 -5.36
N LYS A 2 -4.38 7.65 -4.45
CA LYS A 2 -5.72 7.42 -3.89
C LYS A 2 -6.76 7.76 -4.97
N ARG A 3 -7.59 6.81 -5.39
CA ARG A 3 -8.70 7.05 -6.31
C ARG A 3 -9.95 7.31 -5.46
N LEU A 4 -10.47 8.54 -5.50
CA LEU A 4 -11.72 8.95 -4.82
C LEU A 4 -12.78 9.22 -5.88
N LEU A 5 -13.96 8.62 -5.75
CA LEU A 5 -15.06 8.73 -6.72
C LEU A 5 -16.20 9.60 -6.17
N ARG A 6 -16.71 10.53 -7.00
CA ARG A 6 -17.91 11.34 -6.75
C ARG A 6 -18.99 11.01 -7.79
N SER A 7 -20.23 10.84 -7.33
CA SER A 7 -21.43 10.65 -8.15
C SER A 7 -21.92 11.96 -8.79
N ARG A 8 -22.31 11.94 -10.08
CA ARG A 8 -22.99 13.06 -10.75
C ARG A 8 -24.32 12.62 -11.37
N LYS A 9 -25.37 13.36 -11.03
CA LYS A 9 -26.79 13.20 -11.43
C LYS A 9 -27.07 13.69 -12.85
N SER A 10 -28.01 12.96 -13.48
CA SER A 10 -28.68 13.16 -14.77
C SER A 10 -29.49 14.46 -14.91
N ARG A 11 -29.67 14.94 -16.16
CA ARG A 11 -30.86 15.69 -16.64
C ARG A 11 -31.14 15.39 -18.13
N HIS A 12 -32.42 15.23 -18.46
CA HIS A 12 -33.00 14.86 -19.77
C HIS A 12 -33.34 16.05 -20.69
N GLY A 13 -33.57 15.78 -21.98
CA GLY A 13 -34.29 16.64 -22.93
C GLY A 13 -34.49 15.99 -24.33
N LEU A 14 -35.74 15.83 -24.76
CA LEU A 14 -36.29 15.10 -25.94
C LEU A 14 -36.16 15.81 -27.32
N SER A 15 -36.15 15.05 -28.45
CA SER A 15 -37.23 15.06 -29.50
C SER A 15 -36.85 14.44 -30.89
N GLN A 16 -37.57 13.36 -31.25
CA GLN A 16 -38.19 12.89 -32.53
C GLN A 16 -37.49 12.81 -33.91
N GLY A 17 -37.71 11.66 -34.59
CA GLY A 17 -37.71 11.46 -36.06
C GLY A 17 -37.41 10.00 -36.51
N PRO A 18 -38.27 9.31 -37.31
CA PRO A 18 -38.10 7.88 -37.61
C PRO A 18 -37.29 7.67 -38.89
N GLY A 19 -36.22 6.88 -38.81
CA GLY A 19 -35.42 6.47 -39.97
C GLY A 19 -34.69 5.18 -39.63
N ASP A 20 -34.90 4.16 -40.45
CA ASP A 20 -34.28 2.84 -40.35
C ASP A 20 -32.76 2.92 -40.20
N LEU A 21 -32.28 2.44 -39.05
CA LEU A 21 -30.86 2.23 -38.73
C LEU A 21 -30.77 0.97 -37.85
N PRO A 22 -29.66 0.22 -37.97
CA PRO A 22 -29.56 -1.17 -37.56
C PRO A 22 -29.84 -1.35 -36.06
N SER A 23 -30.51 -2.45 -35.74
CA SER A 23 -30.88 -2.91 -34.39
C SER A 23 -29.89 -2.42 -33.32
N SER A 24 -30.36 -1.44 -32.56
CA SER A 24 -29.69 -0.88 -31.37
C SER A 24 -29.10 -1.99 -30.47
N PRO A 25 -27.92 -1.80 -29.88
CA PRO A 25 -27.41 -2.66 -28.83
C PRO A 25 -28.21 -2.37 -27.55
N LYS A 26 -29.41 -2.94 -27.46
CA LYS A 26 -30.13 -3.07 -26.21
C LYS A 26 -29.53 -4.27 -25.47
N ASP A 27 -29.23 -4.04 -24.20
CA ASP A 27 -28.99 -5.06 -23.17
C ASP A 27 -27.54 -5.48 -22.91
N PHE A 28 -26.63 -4.50 -22.86
CA PHE A 28 -25.39 -4.64 -22.07
C PHE A 28 -25.22 -3.48 -21.08
N PHE A 29 -26.31 -3.11 -20.41
CA PHE A 29 -26.18 -2.38 -19.15
C PHE A 29 -25.91 -3.44 -18.06
N PRO A 30 -24.75 -3.40 -17.37
CA PRO A 30 -24.50 -4.27 -16.24
C PRO A 30 -25.69 -4.15 -15.29
N MET A 31 -26.27 -5.29 -14.93
CA MET A 31 -27.34 -5.36 -13.94
C MET A 31 -26.79 -4.78 -12.63
N MET A 32 -27.02 -3.48 -12.41
CA MET A 32 -26.60 -2.83 -11.17
C MET A 32 -27.43 -3.45 -10.06
N ALA A 33 -26.76 -4.04 -9.08
CA ALA A 33 -27.41 -4.58 -7.90
C ALA A 33 -28.37 -3.53 -7.32
N SER A 34 -29.60 -3.94 -7.03
CA SER A 34 -30.65 -3.01 -6.57
C SER A 34 -30.51 -2.67 -5.07
N ASN A 35 -29.70 -3.43 -4.36
CA ASN A 35 -29.36 -3.24 -2.95
C ASN A 35 -27.96 -3.85 -2.67
N ASN A 36 -27.48 -3.75 -1.43
CA ASN A 36 -26.16 -4.26 -1.05
C ASN A 36 -26.17 -5.69 -0.49
N GLN A 37 -27.29 -6.42 -0.50
CA GLN A 37 -27.39 -7.72 0.17
C GLN A 37 -26.46 -8.78 -0.44
N GLY A 38 -26.29 -8.77 -1.76
CA GLY A 38 -25.34 -9.64 -2.45
C GLY A 38 -23.91 -9.10 -2.53
N TRP A 39 -23.55 -8.09 -1.75
CA TRP A 39 -22.16 -7.63 -1.71
C TRP A 39 -21.26 -8.70 -1.06
N PRO A 40 -20.06 -8.98 -1.61
CA PRO A 40 -19.46 -8.41 -2.82
C PRO A 40 -19.77 -9.15 -4.13
N GLU A 41 -20.26 -10.40 -4.07
CA GLU A 41 -20.33 -11.30 -5.23
C GLU A 41 -21.27 -10.80 -6.33
N GLU A 42 -22.45 -10.25 -6.00
CA GLU A 42 -23.37 -9.65 -6.99
C GLU A 42 -22.81 -8.40 -7.65
N PHE A 43 -21.81 -7.76 -7.03
CA PHE A 43 -21.08 -6.64 -7.62
C PHE A 43 -19.91 -7.13 -8.49
N GLY A 44 -19.66 -8.44 -8.52
CA GLY A 44 -18.74 -9.13 -9.41
C GLY A 44 -17.30 -9.10 -8.95
N PHE A 45 -17.03 -9.22 -7.64
CA PHE A 45 -15.67 -9.40 -7.13
C PHE A 45 -15.65 -10.28 -5.88
N HIS A 46 -14.50 -10.88 -5.59
CA HIS A 46 -14.30 -11.70 -4.40
C HIS A 46 -13.29 -11.06 -3.45
N LEU A 47 -13.62 -11.05 -2.17
CA LEU A 47 -12.79 -10.51 -1.10
C LEU A 47 -12.23 -11.65 -0.24
N SER A 48 -10.98 -11.53 0.18
CA SER A 48 -10.38 -12.47 1.14
C SER A 48 -9.47 -11.74 2.12
N GLY A 49 -9.21 -12.37 3.27
CA GLY A 49 -8.35 -11.86 4.32
C GLY A 49 -9.07 -11.67 5.66
N ASN A 50 -8.26 -11.58 6.71
CA ASN A 50 -8.72 -11.36 8.08
C ASN A 50 -8.04 -10.14 8.69
N GLY A 51 -8.05 -9.02 7.96
CA GLY A 51 -7.38 -7.78 8.35
C GLY A 51 -5.86 -7.84 8.13
N PRO A 52 -5.34 -7.42 6.97
CA PRO A 52 -6.01 -6.72 5.86
C PRO A 52 -6.80 -7.62 4.92
N CYS A 53 -7.70 -7.02 4.12
CA CYS A 53 -8.50 -7.71 3.11
C CYS A 53 -8.17 -7.24 1.68
N TYR A 54 -8.16 -8.19 0.75
CA TYR A 54 -7.75 -8.00 -0.64
C TYR A 54 -8.79 -8.51 -1.63
N ILE A 55 -8.94 -7.81 -2.73
CA ILE A 55 -9.73 -8.23 -3.88
C ILE A 55 -8.93 -9.31 -4.62
N LEU A 56 -9.46 -10.52 -4.69
CA LEU A 56 -8.80 -11.66 -5.32
C LEU A 56 -9.17 -11.81 -6.80
N SER A 57 -10.40 -11.45 -7.15
CA SER A 57 -10.88 -11.54 -8.53
C SER A 57 -11.94 -10.48 -8.79
N VAL A 58 -12.02 -10.05 -10.05
CA VAL A 58 -13.04 -9.11 -10.54
C VAL A 58 -13.58 -9.65 -11.86
N GLN A 59 -14.88 -9.89 -11.90
CA GLN A 59 -15.61 -10.33 -13.09
C GLN A 59 -15.66 -9.19 -14.11
N GLU A 60 -15.35 -9.50 -15.36
CA GLU A 60 -15.36 -8.51 -16.45
C GLU A 60 -16.78 -8.01 -16.75
N GLY A 61 -16.93 -6.71 -17.00
CA GLY A 61 -18.23 -6.07 -17.22
C GLY A 61 -19.09 -5.88 -15.97
N SER A 62 -18.63 -6.31 -14.79
CA SER A 62 -19.36 -6.12 -13.53
C SER A 62 -19.33 -4.67 -13.03
N SER A 63 -20.13 -4.37 -12.01
CA SER A 63 -20.10 -3.07 -11.31
C SER A 63 -18.70 -2.78 -10.75
N ALA A 64 -18.05 -3.78 -10.13
CA ALA A 64 -16.70 -3.67 -9.61
C ALA A 64 -15.66 -3.40 -10.72
N HIS A 65 -15.79 -4.06 -11.87
CA HIS A 65 -14.91 -3.84 -13.02
C HIS A 65 -15.06 -2.42 -13.56
N VAL A 66 -16.30 -1.96 -13.76
CA VAL A 66 -16.59 -0.60 -14.24
C VAL A 66 -16.12 0.46 -13.23
N ALA A 67 -16.17 0.16 -11.93
CA ALA A 67 -15.61 1.00 -10.87
C ALA A 67 -14.06 1.03 -10.87
N GLY A 68 -13.41 0.16 -11.65
CA GLY A 68 -11.97 0.09 -11.79
C GLY A 68 -11.26 -0.64 -10.64
N LEU A 69 -11.99 -1.48 -9.90
CA LEU A 69 -11.39 -2.39 -8.93
C LEU A 69 -10.57 -3.45 -9.67
N GLN A 70 -9.41 -3.79 -9.11
CA GLN A 70 -8.52 -4.79 -9.70
C GLN A 70 -8.16 -5.88 -8.69
N PRO A 71 -7.91 -7.12 -9.15
CA PRO A 71 -7.26 -8.14 -8.33
C PRO A 71 -5.95 -7.60 -7.73
N GLY A 72 -5.67 -7.94 -6.47
CA GLY A 72 -4.52 -7.45 -5.72
C GLY A 72 -4.72 -6.11 -5.01
N ASP A 73 -5.88 -5.47 -5.16
CA ASP A 73 -6.23 -4.27 -4.39
C ASP A 73 -6.56 -4.60 -2.93
N GLN A 74 -5.94 -3.89 -1.98
CA GLN A 74 -6.33 -3.90 -0.58
C GLN A 74 -7.46 -2.89 -0.34
N ILE A 75 -8.51 -3.31 0.37
CA ILE A 75 -9.55 -2.40 0.84
C ILE A 75 -9.04 -1.64 2.07
N LEU A 76 -9.10 -0.31 1.99
CA LEU A 76 -8.71 0.60 3.05
C LEU A 76 -9.89 1.32 3.67
N GLU A 77 -10.88 1.70 2.85
CA GLU A 77 -12.01 2.52 3.30
C GLU A 77 -13.33 2.02 2.70
N ILE A 78 -14.42 2.12 3.47
CA ILE A 78 -15.80 1.97 2.96
C ILE A 78 -16.62 3.15 3.44
N GLU A 79 -17.22 3.90 2.52
CA GLU A 79 -17.96 5.14 2.82
C GLU A 79 -17.15 6.15 3.66
N GLY A 80 -15.83 6.19 3.43
CA GLY A 80 -14.90 7.04 4.17
C GLY A 80 -14.53 6.57 5.58
N GLN A 81 -15.02 5.40 6.01
CA GLN A 81 -14.60 4.76 7.26
C GLN A 81 -13.38 3.87 7.00
N ASP A 82 -12.34 3.99 7.82
CA ASP A 82 -11.17 3.11 7.73
C ASP A 82 -11.54 1.67 8.13
N VAL A 83 -11.25 0.74 7.22
CA VAL A 83 -11.49 -0.70 7.40
C VAL A 83 -10.21 -1.52 7.16
N SER A 84 -9.05 -0.85 7.07
CA SER A 84 -7.79 -1.47 6.65
C SER A 84 -7.32 -2.65 7.51
N SER A 85 -7.74 -2.72 8.77
CA SER A 85 -7.45 -3.81 9.72
C SER A 85 -8.63 -4.75 9.98
N LEU A 86 -9.78 -4.58 9.33
CA LEU A 86 -10.98 -5.38 9.59
C LEU A 86 -10.97 -6.69 8.80
N SER A 87 -11.68 -7.69 9.33
CA SER A 87 -11.90 -8.96 8.64
C SER A 87 -12.86 -8.81 7.47
N SER A 88 -12.79 -9.75 6.53
CA SER A 88 -13.68 -9.80 5.37
C SER A 88 -15.15 -9.85 5.80
N ASP A 89 -15.51 -10.69 6.76
CA ASP A 89 -16.89 -10.76 7.29
C ASP A 89 -17.39 -9.41 7.84
N THR A 90 -16.53 -8.69 8.57
CA THR A 90 -16.88 -7.39 9.15
C THR A 90 -17.10 -6.36 8.04
N ILE A 91 -16.21 -6.34 7.04
CA ILE A 91 -16.30 -5.49 5.86
C ILE A 91 -17.58 -5.78 5.07
N ILE A 92 -17.89 -7.06 4.83
CA ILE A 92 -19.10 -7.51 4.12
C ILE A 92 -20.34 -7.03 4.85
N ASN A 93 -20.40 -7.24 6.16
CA ASN A 93 -21.52 -6.80 6.98
C ASN A 93 -21.68 -5.28 6.95
N LEU A 94 -20.58 -4.52 7.02
CA LEU A 94 -20.62 -3.05 6.92
C LEU A 94 -21.18 -2.61 5.56
N ALA A 95 -20.66 -3.16 4.46
CA ALA A 95 -21.09 -2.83 3.10
C ALA A 95 -22.58 -3.13 2.86
N ARG A 96 -23.08 -4.26 3.38
CA ARG A 96 -24.50 -4.66 3.28
C ARG A 96 -25.46 -3.67 3.94
N HIS A 97 -25.01 -2.92 4.95
CA HIS A 97 -25.81 -1.94 5.68
C HIS A 97 -25.62 -0.50 5.17
N CYS A 98 -24.75 -0.26 4.18
CA CYS A 98 -24.61 1.04 3.55
C CYS A 98 -25.91 1.44 2.83
N LYS A 99 -26.25 2.74 2.89
CA LYS A 99 -27.43 3.30 2.19
C LYS A 99 -27.17 3.55 0.70
N THR A 100 -25.90 3.71 0.34
CA THR A 100 -25.39 3.91 -1.02
C THR A 100 -25.22 2.56 -1.71
N VAL A 101 -25.71 2.48 -2.94
CA VAL A 101 -25.64 1.27 -3.77
C VAL A 101 -25.02 1.67 -5.12
N PRO A 102 -23.81 1.21 -5.47
CA PRO A 102 -22.85 0.50 -4.61
C PRO A 102 -22.30 1.39 -3.48
N PRO A 103 -21.72 0.79 -2.42
CA PRO A 103 -20.91 1.52 -1.45
C PRO A 103 -19.63 2.07 -2.11
N SER A 104 -19.19 3.25 -1.67
CA SER A 104 -17.90 3.84 -2.02
C SER A 104 -16.78 3.08 -1.31
N ILE A 105 -15.78 2.62 -2.08
CA ILE A 105 -14.65 1.84 -1.56
C ILE A 105 -13.34 2.57 -1.89
N GLY A 106 -12.50 2.78 -0.88
CA GLY A 106 -11.13 3.23 -1.04
C GLY A 106 -10.17 2.04 -1.09
N VAL A 107 -9.40 1.91 -2.17
CA VAL A 107 -8.48 0.79 -2.37
C VAL A 107 -7.07 1.22 -2.76
N VAL A 108 -6.09 0.34 -2.53
CA VAL A 108 -4.70 0.48 -2.99
C VAL A 108 -4.15 -0.88 -3.43
N SER A 109 -3.60 -0.95 -4.65
CA SER A 109 -2.90 -2.14 -5.13
C SER A 109 -1.70 -2.50 -4.25
N ARG A 110 -1.61 -3.79 -3.90
CA ARG A 110 -0.52 -4.38 -3.10
C ARG A 110 0.27 -5.44 -3.86
N ILE A 111 0.11 -5.49 -5.18
CA ILE A 111 0.91 -6.37 -6.04
C ILE A 111 2.37 -5.91 -5.98
N GLU A 112 3.25 -6.83 -5.62
CA GLU A 112 4.70 -6.64 -5.66
C GLU A 112 5.25 -7.25 -6.95
N GLN A 113 6.12 -6.52 -7.65
CA GLN A 113 6.80 -7.02 -8.84
C GLN A 113 8.11 -7.69 -8.44
N ILE A 114 8.32 -8.91 -8.91
CA ILE A 114 9.47 -9.76 -8.59
C ILE A 114 10.10 -10.24 -9.88
N ASP A 115 11.40 -9.95 -10.06
CA ASP A 115 12.17 -10.42 -11.21
C ASP A 115 12.94 -11.68 -10.83
N LEU A 116 12.48 -12.83 -11.30
CA LEU A 116 13.10 -14.14 -11.07
C LEU A 116 14.14 -14.43 -12.14
N LEU A 117 15.33 -14.82 -11.69
CA LEU A 117 16.34 -15.43 -12.56
C LEU A 117 16.16 -16.95 -12.56
N PRO A 118 16.33 -17.61 -13.71
CA PRO A 118 16.22 -19.06 -13.79
C PRO A 118 17.41 -19.73 -13.08
N ALA A 119 17.17 -20.89 -12.46
CA ALA A 119 18.22 -21.76 -11.96
C ALA A 119 18.95 -22.46 -13.12
N ALA A 120 19.97 -23.26 -12.81
CA ALA A 120 20.76 -23.99 -13.80
C ALA A 120 19.92 -24.96 -14.66
N ASP A 121 18.82 -25.48 -14.11
CA ASP A 121 17.85 -26.32 -14.82
C ASP A 121 16.82 -25.51 -15.65
N GLY A 122 16.90 -24.19 -15.62
CA GLY A 122 16.00 -23.27 -16.32
C GLY A 122 14.68 -22.99 -15.59
N ARG A 123 14.47 -23.53 -14.38
CA ARG A 123 13.23 -23.38 -13.59
C ARG A 123 13.40 -22.35 -12.49
N PHE A 124 12.30 -22.06 -11.80
CA PHE A 124 12.23 -21.04 -10.74
C PHE A 124 11.98 -21.62 -9.33
N GLY A 125 11.56 -22.89 -9.26
CA GLY A 125 11.43 -23.65 -8.00
C GLY A 125 10.17 -23.37 -7.18
N PHE A 126 9.02 -23.18 -7.84
CA PHE A 126 7.70 -23.15 -7.20
C PHE A 126 6.70 -23.91 -8.06
N ASN A 127 5.64 -24.46 -7.44
CA ASN A 127 4.47 -24.94 -8.18
C ASN A 127 3.25 -24.07 -7.89
N LEU A 128 2.33 -24.08 -8.85
CA LEU A 128 1.08 -23.34 -8.77
C LEU A 128 -0.08 -24.30 -8.54
N SER A 129 -1.10 -23.81 -7.85
CA SER A 129 -2.40 -24.45 -7.71
C SER A 129 -3.53 -23.42 -7.77
N GLY A 130 -4.76 -23.93 -7.81
CA GLY A 130 -5.98 -23.13 -7.87
C GLY A 130 -6.37 -22.72 -9.29
N ASP A 131 -7.67 -22.52 -9.49
CA ASP A 131 -8.22 -22.13 -10.79
C ASP A 131 -8.32 -20.61 -10.97
N SER A 132 -8.65 -19.87 -9.89
CA SER A 132 -8.64 -18.40 -9.82
C SER A 132 -8.98 -17.93 -8.39
N PRO A 133 -8.12 -17.16 -7.70
CA PRO A 133 -6.79 -16.71 -8.14
C PRO A 133 -5.76 -17.84 -8.11
N LEU A 134 -4.67 -17.66 -8.85
CA LEU A 134 -3.54 -18.59 -8.85
C LEU A 134 -2.72 -18.43 -7.59
N GLN A 135 -2.45 -19.54 -6.93
CA GLN A 135 -1.72 -19.57 -5.66
C GLN A 135 -0.45 -20.40 -5.80
N ILE A 136 0.60 -20.03 -5.09
CA ILE A 136 1.78 -20.86 -4.92
C ILE A 136 1.41 -21.99 -3.97
N GLU A 137 1.47 -23.22 -4.46
CA GLU A 137 1.22 -24.44 -3.66
C GLU A 137 2.41 -24.72 -2.76
N ASP A 138 3.60 -24.76 -3.35
CA ASP A 138 4.86 -24.99 -2.68
C ASP A 138 5.99 -24.18 -3.34
N CYS A 139 7.03 -23.92 -2.54
CA CYS A 139 8.23 -23.25 -2.99
C CYS A 139 9.43 -24.05 -2.49
N LEU A 140 10.28 -24.51 -3.40
CA LEU A 140 11.45 -25.31 -3.09
C LEU A 140 12.46 -24.48 -2.29
N PRO A 141 13.05 -25.02 -1.21
CA PRO A 141 14.18 -24.39 -0.53
C PRO A 141 15.34 -24.11 -1.50
N ASP A 142 16.08 -23.02 -1.26
CA ASP A 142 17.25 -22.61 -2.05
C ASP A 142 16.98 -22.42 -3.55
N SER A 143 15.71 -22.25 -3.93
CA SER A 143 15.30 -21.90 -5.29
C SER A 143 15.33 -20.38 -5.51
N PRO A 144 15.40 -19.93 -6.78
CA PRO A 144 15.27 -18.50 -7.09
C PRO A 144 14.00 -17.87 -6.52
N ALA A 145 12.88 -18.60 -6.50
CA ALA A 145 11.65 -18.14 -5.89
C ALA A 145 11.76 -17.96 -4.36
N ALA A 146 12.35 -18.93 -3.65
CA ALA A 146 12.54 -18.85 -2.21
C ALA A 146 13.54 -17.76 -1.79
N GLU A 147 14.59 -17.53 -2.58
CA GLU A 147 15.57 -16.45 -2.37
C GLU A 147 14.91 -15.07 -2.41
N LEU A 148 13.96 -14.87 -3.33
CA LEU A 148 13.16 -13.65 -3.43
C LEU A 148 11.97 -13.61 -2.46
N GLY A 149 11.87 -14.61 -1.58
CA GLY A 149 10.90 -14.65 -0.50
C GLY A 149 9.48 -15.05 -0.91
N LEU A 150 9.32 -15.68 -2.08
CA LEU A 150 8.06 -16.36 -2.42
C LEU A 150 7.82 -17.53 -1.50
N LYS A 151 6.55 -17.74 -1.16
CA LYS A 151 6.12 -18.79 -0.25
C LYS A 151 4.81 -19.41 -0.71
N SER A 152 4.57 -20.63 -0.26
CA SER A 152 3.23 -21.23 -0.30
C SER A 152 2.21 -20.26 0.30
N GLY A 153 1.08 -20.08 -0.38
CA GLY A 153 0.06 -19.11 0.02
C GLY A 153 0.13 -17.76 -0.69
N ASP A 154 1.25 -17.39 -1.33
CA ASP A 154 1.31 -16.18 -2.14
C ASP A 154 0.48 -16.36 -3.42
N TYR A 155 -0.16 -15.29 -3.90
CA TYR A 155 -0.98 -15.32 -5.11
C TYR A 155 -0.24 -14.71 -6.28
N ILE A 156 -0.23 -15.41 -7.43
CA ILE A 156 0.28 -14.88 -8.68
C ILE A 156 -0.84 -14.14 -9.40
N MET A 157 -0.69 -12.83 -9.53
CA MET A 157 -1.64 -11.95 -10.19
C MET A 157 -1.23 -11.62 -11.64
N GLU A 158 0.08 -11.58 -11.90
CA GLU A 158 0.62 -11.21 -13.21
C GLU A 158 1.84 -12.05 -13.57
N VAL A 159 2.01 -12.34 -14.87
CA VAL A 159 3.21 -12.97 -15.44
C VAL A 159 3.69 -12.07 -16.60
N ASN A 160 4.93 -11.60 -16.52
CA ASN A 160 5.54 -10.63 -17.44
C ASN A 160 4.67 -9.37 -17.67
N GLY A 161 4.00 -8.90 -16.62
CA GLY A 161 3.11 -7.73 -16.67
C GLY A 161 1.75 -8.00 -17.33
N ILE A 162 1.44 -9.25 -17.70
CA ILE A 162 0.12 -9.64 -18.17
C ILE A 162 -0.65 -10.23 -16.99
N PRO A 163 -1.82 -9.68 -16.63
CA PRO A 163 -2.68 -10.26 -15.61
C PRO A 163 -3.10 -11.68 -15.99
N VAL A 164 -2.94 -12.61 -15.06
CA VAL A 164 -3.31 -14.01 -15.26
C VAL A 164 -4.48 -14.39 -14.36
N LYS A 165 -5.53 -14.95 -14.95
CA LYS A 165 -6.71 -15.45 -14.22
C LYS A 165 -6.76 -16.97 -14.18
N ASN A 166 -6.25 -17.64 -15.22
CA ASN A 166 -6.41 -19.07 -15.44
C ASN A 166 -5.05 -19.78 -15.32
N TYR A 167 -5.08 -20.96 -14.70
CA TYR A 167 -3.89 -21.78 -14.49
C TYR A 167 -3.15 -22.11 -15.79
N GLU A 168 -3.87 -22.59 -16.79
CA GLU A 168 -3.28 -23.02 -18.07
C GLU A 168 -2.50 -21.88 -18.76
N VAL A 169 -3.04 -20.67 -18.74
CA VAL A 169 -2.41 -19.48 -19.33
C VAL A 169 -1.13 -19.13 -18.57
N ALA A 170 -1.20 -19.08 -17.23
CA ALA A 170 -0.02 -18.78 -16.42
C ALA A 170 1.06 -19.85 -16.57
N ALA A 171 0.69 -21.13 -16.50
CA ALA A 171 1.61 -22.25 -16.67
C ALA A 171 2.30 -22.23 -18.04
N ALA A 172 1.55 -21.94 -19.11
CA ALA A 172 2.10 -21.79 -20.46
C ALA A 172 3.11 -20.63 -20.54
N MET A 173 2.79 -19.47 -19.95
CA MET A 173 3.67 -18.31 -19.92
C MET A 173 4.95 -18.58 -19.12
N ILE A 174 4.83 -19.17 -17.94
CA ILE A 174 5.99 -19.52 -17.08
C ILE A 174 6.89 -20.53 -17.81
N LYS A 175 6.30 -21.56 -18.44
CA LYS A 175 7.02 -22.56 -19.21
C LYS A 175 7.71 -21.96 -20.44
N ALA A 176 7.10 -20.97 -21.09
CA ALA A 176 7.71 -20.25 -22.22
C ALA A 176 8.95 -19.42 -21.81
N ASN A 177 9.05 -19.04 -20.54
CA ASN A 177 10.20 -18.35 -19.96
C ASN A 177 11.28 -19.30 -19.40
N HIS A 178 11.23 -20.60 -19.72
CA HIS A 178 12.26 -21.55 -19.28
C HIS A 178 13.67 -21.10 -19.69
N GLY A 179 14.58 -21.01 -18.72
CA GLY A 179 15.96 -20.53 -18.94
C GLY A 179 16.08 -19.03 -19.22
N LYS A 180 15.01 -18.24 -19.05
CA LYS A 180 15.01 -16.77 -19.19
C LYS A 180 14.50 -16.11 -17.90
N PRO A 181 14.83 -14.83 -17.67
CA PRO A 181 14.21 -14.09 -16.58
C PRO A 181 12.68 -14.08 -16.71
N LEU A 182 12.00 -14.13 -15.57
CA LEU A 182 10.55 -14.11 -15.47
C LEU A 182 10.13 -13.03 -14.47
N LYS A 183 9.25 -12.13 -14.89
CA LYS A 183 8.70 -11.11 -14.00
C LYS A 183 7.34 -11.56 -13.49
N LEU A 184 7.14 -11.58 -12.18
CA LEU A 184 5.87 -11.95 -11.56
C LEU A 184 5.29 -10.76 -10.78
N GLY A 185 4.00 -10.53 -10.95
CA GLY A 185 3.21 -9.68 -10.04
C GLY A 185 2.57 -10.57 -8.99
N VAL A 186 2.95 -10.39 -7.72
CA VAL A 186 2.57 -11.28 -6.62
C VAL A 186 1.85 -10.51 -5.52
N LEU A 187 0.72 -11.03 -5.05
CA LEU A 187 0.07 -10.59 -3.84
C LEU A 187 0.47 -11.52 -2.69
N CYS A 188 1.13 -10.98 -1.67
CA CYS A 188 1.68 -11.77 -0.58
C CYS A 188 0.60 -11.97 0.50
N SER A 189 0.27 -13.22 0.83
CA SER A 189 -0.81 -13.51 1.80
C SER A 189 -0.40 -13.29 3.26
N GLY A 190 0.87 -12.98 3.53
CA GLY A 190 1.39 -12.71 4.88
C GLY A 190 2.28 -11.49 4.95
N LYS A 191 2.61 -11.05 6.17
CA LYS A 191 3.65 -10.02 6.39
C LYS A 191 4.98 -10.60 5.91
N ARG A 192 5.42 -10.19 4.71
CA ARG A 192 6.81 -10.39 4.32
C ARG A 192 7.67 -9.64 5.31
N GLN A 193 8.43 -10.36 6.13
CA GLN A 193 9.67 -9.81 6.65
C GLN A 193 10.50 -9.53 5.39
N LYS A 194 10.48 -8.29 4.88
CA LYS A 194 11.22 -7.91 3.69
C LYS A 194 12.66 -8.36 3.89
N ARG A 195 13.05 -9.48 3.27
CA ARG A 195 14.47 -9.83 3.11
C ARG A 195 14.98 -8.93 2.02
N ILE A 196 15.24 -7.70 2.42
CA ILE A 196 16.01 -6.73 1.65
C ILE A 196 17.37 -7.39 1.41
N SER A 197 17.83 -7.42 0.16
CA SER A 197 19.15 -7.93 -0.19
C SER A 197 20.23 -7.31 0.70
N SER A 198 21.25 -8.10 1.06
CA SER A 198 22.32 -7.70 1.99
C SER A 198 22.94 -6.33 1.67
N SER A 199 23.05 -5.99 0.39
CA SER A 199 23.60 -4.70 -0.07
C SER A 199 22.69 -3.49 0.18
N ILE A 200 21.37 -3.66 0.18
CA ILE A 200 20.41 -2.59 0.52
C ILE A 200 20.20 -2.53 2.04
N ARG A 201 20.39 -3.66 2.74
CA ARG A 201 20.37 -3.73 4.21
C ARG A 201 21.41 -2.78 4.81
N GLU A 202 22.64 -2.76 4.29
CA GLU A 202 23.69 -1.85 4.76
C GLU A 202 23.32 -0.37 4.57
N TYR A 203 22.63 -0.01 3.48
CA TYR A 203 22.25 1.38 3.24
C TYR A 203 21.04 1.83 4.08
N VAL A 204 20.01 1.00 4.19
CA VAL A 204 18.77 1.32 4.91
C VAL A 204 18.93 1.20 6.42
N GLN A 205 19.69 0.21 6.92
CA GLN A 205 20.00 0.12 8.35
C GLN A 205 20.81 1.31 8.83
N ASN A 206 21.73 1.82 8.02
CA ASN A 206 22.43 3.07 8.33
C ASN A 206 21.44 4.24 8.42
N ALA A 207 20.49 4.38 7.51
CA ALA A 207 19.52 5.47 7.55
C ALA A 207 18.56 5.39 8.75
N ASP A 208 18.02 4.20 9.05
CA ASP A 208 17.09 3.98 10.17
C ASP A 208 17.81 4.05 11.53
N ALA A 209 19.05 3.54 11.63
CA ALA A 209 19.87 3.68 12.83
C ALA A 209 20.24 5.14 13.09
N ILE A 210 20.62 5.89 12.06
CA ILE A 210 20.90 7.34 12.18
C ILE A 210 19.62 8.11 12.57
N HIS A 211 18.45 7.73 12.06
CA HIS A 211 17.19 8.38 12.45
C HIS A 211 16.80 8.04 13.89
N GLN A 212 16.99 6.81 14.34
CA GLN A 212 16.74 6.41 15.72
C GLN A 212 17.73 7.06 16.69
N GLU A 213 19.01 7.14 16.33
CA GLU A 213 20.06 7.81 17.11
C GLU A 213 19.79 9.31 17.25
N ARG A 214 19.47 10.01 16.15
CA ARG A 214 19.07 11.42 16.19
C ARG A 214 17.81 11.63 17.03
N LYS A 215 16.86 10.70 16.99
CA LYS A 215 15.65 10.76 17.81
C LYS A 215 15.96 10.56 19.31
N SER A 216 16.83 9.62 19.66
CA SER A 216 17.25 9.42 21.06
C SER A 216 18.05 10.60 21.59
N GLN A 217 18.97 11.15 20.79
CA GLN A 217 19.73 12.36 21.15
C GLN A 217 18.79 13.57 21.35
N ALA A 218 17.81 13.76 20.47
CA ALA A 218 16.82 14.83 20.61
C ALA A 218 15.94 14.68 21.87
N LEU A 219 15.57 13.44 22.23
CA LEU A 219 14.81 13.14 23.46
C LEU A 219 15.64 13.40 24.71
N GLU A 220 16.91 13.02 24.71
CA GLU A 220 17.83 13.25 25.83
C GLU A 220 18.10 14.75 26.01
N PHE A 221 18.36 15.46 24.91
CA PHE A 221 18.52 16.91 24.90
C PHE A 221 17.26 17.63 25.42
N ASN A 222 16.06 17.23 24.97
CA ASN A 222 14.81 17.77 25.48
C ASN A 222 14.65 17.53 26.99
N LYS A 223 15.02 16.33 27.47
CA LYS A 223 14.99 16.02 28.92
C LYS A 223 15.96 16.89 29.72
N LYS A 224 17.16 17.18 29.20
CA LYS A 224 18.12 18.10 29.85
C LYS A 224 17.60 19.53 29.87
N ILE A 225 16.98 20.01 28.79
CA ILE A 225 16.29 21.32 28.77
C ILE A 225 15.21 21.38 29.85
N GLU A 226 14.35 20.37 29.96
CA GLU A 226 13.29 20.37 30.99
C GLU A 226 13.88 20.37 32.41
N ALA A 227 15.00 19.68 32.64
CA ALA A 227 15.65 19.63 33.95
C ALA A 227 16.36 20.94 34.33
N MET A 228 17.02 21.61 33.37
CA MET A 228 17.84 22.81 33.63
C MET A 228 17.06 24.13 33.45
N LEU A 229 16.08 24.15 32.55
CA LEU A 229 15.30 25.34 32.19
C LEU A 229 13.82 25.22 32.58
N GLY A 230 13.42 24.15 33.29
CA GLY A 230 12.03 23.91 33.70
C GLY A 230 11.43 25.03 34.55
N GLU A 231 12.24 25.68 35.38
CA GLU A 231 11.84 26.81 36.23
C GLU A 231 11.90 28.17 35.50
N GLN A 232 12.35 28.21 34.23
CA GLN A 232 12.54 29.43 33.43
C GLN A 232 11.86 29.33 32.05
N PRO A 233 10.50 29.42 32.01
CA PRO A 233 9.73 29.21 30.79
C PRO A 233 10.07 30.22 29.66
N GLU A 234 10.43 31.46 30.01
CA GLU A 234 10.79 32.50 29.03
C GLU A 234 12.11 32.19 28.30
N VAL A 235 13.09 31.64 29.00
CA VAL A 235 14.41 31.26 28.43
C VAL A 235 14.24 30.05 27.51
N LYS A 236 13.43 29.09 27.95
CA LYS A 236 13.05 27.90 27.19
C LYS A 236 12.34 28.25 25.88
N GLU A 237 11.39 29.19 25.90
CA GLU A 237 10.68 29.63 24.70
C GLU A 237 11.62 30.31 23.69
N LYS A 238 12.53 31.17 24.17
CA LYS A 238 13.56 31.81 23.33
C LYS A 238 14.49 30.78 22.70
N LEU A 239 14.93 29.78 23.47
CA LEU A 239 15.78 28.70 22.98
C LEU A 239 15.09 27.89 21.87
N TYR A 240 13.84 27.45 22.09
CA TYR A 240 13.10 26.71 21.06
C TYR A 240 12.84 27.53 19.81
N THR A 241 12.57 28.83 19.97
CA THR A 241 12.38 29.73 18.83
C THR A 241 13.65 29.84 18.00
N LEU A 242 14.81 29.99 18.65
CA LEU A 242 16.11 30.02 17.99
C LEU A 242 16.44 28.70 17.27
N LEU A 243 16.19 27.56 17.92
CA LEU A 243 16.41 26.23 17.31
C LEU A 243 15.47 25.97 16.11
N LYS A 244 14.20 26.40 16.21
CA LYS A 244 13.26 26.33 15.08
C LYS A 244 13.70 27.21 13.91
N GLN A 245 14.20 28.40 14.20
CA GLN A 245 14.73 29.30 13.18
C GLN A 245 15.96 28.71 12.50
N TYR A 246 16.88 28.13 13.27
CA TYR A 246 18.04 27.42 12.71
C TYR A 246 17.61 26.22 11.85
N ALA A 247 16.62 25.43 12.27
CA ALA A 247 16.10 24.32 11.48
C ALA A 247 15.55 24.77 10.11
N ALA A 248 14.96 25.97 10.04
CA ALA A 248 14.44 26.55 8.81
C ALA A 248 15.54 27.18 7.93
N GLU A 249 16.47 27.94 8.51
CA GLU A 249 17.42 28.78 7.76
C GLU A 249 18.82 28.17 7.62
N ARG A 250 19.19 27.18 8.44
CA ARG A 250 20.50 26.51 8.48
C ARG A 250 21.72 27.45 8.63
N LYS A 251 21.54 28.64 9.21
CA LYS A 251 22.62 29.62 9.46
C LYS A 251 23.29 29.36 10.81
N VAL A 252 24.46 28.73 10.79
CA VAL A 252 25.22 28.35 12.00
C VAL A 252 25.74 29.57 12.77
N ASP A 253 26.20 30.61 12.06
CA ASP A 253 26.81 31.80 12.69
C ASP A 253 25.85 32.56 13.60
N TYR A 254 24.58 32.64 13.21
CA TYR A 254 23.53 33.30 14.01
C TYR A 254 23.16 32.47 15.24
N LEU A 255 23.07 31.15 15.09
CA LEU A 255 22.83 30.24 16.21
C LEU A 255 23.97 30.32 17.23
N ALA A 256 25.22 30.28 16.77
CA ALA A 256 26.41 30.36 17.62
C ALA A 256 26.52 31.70 18.36
N TYR A 257 26.08 32.80 17.75
CA TYR A 257 26.05 34.11 18.40
C TYR A 257 24.91 34.24 19.42
N ALA A 258 23.71 33.75 19.10
CA ALA A 258 22.53 33.96 19.93
C ALA A 258 22.41 32.96 21.10
N LEU A 259 22.95 31.75 20.99
CA LEU A 259 22.88 30.72 22.04
C LEU A 259 23.48 31.19 23.39
N PRO A 260 24.70 31.75 23.45
CA PRO A 260 25.28 32.22 24.72
C PRO A 260 24.56 33.44 25.32
N MET A 261 23.80 34.18 24.51
CA MET A 261 22.98 35.31 24.98
C MET A 261 21.64 34.85 25.61
N ILE A 262 21.19 33.64 25.28
CA ILE A 262 19.98 33.03 25.85
C ILE A 262 20.35 32.14 27.05
N LEU A 263 21.45 31.41 26.96
CA LEU A 263 21.96 30.48 27.98
C LEU A 263 23.07 31.16 28.81
N CYS A 264 22.65 32.03 29.73
CA CYS A 264 23.55 32.95 30.44
C CYS A 264 24.23 32.33 31.67
N SER A 265 23.75 31.18 32.19
CA SER A 265 24.36 30.53 33.36
C SER A 265 25.36 29.43 32.96
N GLU A 266 26.33 29.18 33.83
CA GLU A 266 27.38 28.16 33.63
C GLU A 266 26.78 26.74 33.45
N GLU A 267 25.69 26.44 34.17
CA GLU A 267 24.95 25.18 34.02
C GLU A 267 24.21 25.09 32.67
N GLN A 268 23.66 26.21 32.18
CA GLN A 268 22.96 26.28 30.88
C GLN A 268 23.92 26.20 29.69
N GLN A 269 25.17 26.67 29.85
CA GLN A 269 26.18 26.59 28.80
C GLN A 269 26.61 25.15 28.49
N GLN A 270 26.42 24.20 29.42
CA GLN A 270 26.63 22.77 29.15
C GLN A 270 25.68 22.23 28.07
N LEU A 271 24.50 22.85 27.88
CA LEU A 271 23.56 22.49 26.81
C LEU A 271 24.09 22.88 25.42
N ILE A 272 25.06 23.79 25.32
CA ILE A 272 25.63 24.22 24.03
C ILE A 272 26.47 23.10 23.40
N ASP A 273 27.15 22.30 24.22
CA ASP A 273 27.95 21.17 23.75
C ASP A 273 27.07 20.03 23.21
N ASP A 274 25.84 19.89 23.72
CA ASP A 274 24.84 18.92 23.25
C ASP A 274 24.12 19.36 21.95
N ILE A 275 24.29 20.62 21.52
CA ILE A 275 23.68 21.17 20.29
C ILE A 275 24.58 20.97 19.04
N ARG A 276 25.83 20.53 19.22
CA ARG A 276 26.78 20.25 18.12
C ARG A 276 26.39 19.03 17.29
#